data_AF-A0A7C3QPR3-F1
#
_entry.id   AF-A0A7C3QPR3-F1
#
_cell.length_a   1.000
_cell.length_b   1.000
_cell.length_c   1.000
_cell.angle_alpha   90.00
_cell.angle_beta   90.00
_cell.angle_gamma   90.00
#
_symmetry.space_group_name_H-M   'P 1'
#
loop_
_entity.id
_entity.type
_entity.pdbx_description
1 polymer ?
#
loop_
_entity_poly.entity_id
_entity_poly.type
_entity_poly.pdbx_seq_one_letter_code
_entity_poly.pdbx_strand_id
1 'polypeptide(L)'
;MKILSVFGTRPEAVKMAPIVRLLANTAGVESRVCVTAQHRQMLDQVLNLFEIRPHYDLDLMRDDQSLAQLSANIFTHLDPVIEDFRPDWV
;
A
#
# COMPACT_ATOMS: atom_id res chain seq x y z
N MET A 1 4.62 -6.49 16.90
CA MET A 1 3.42 -6.71 16.07
C MET A 1 3.67 -6.09 14.71
N LYS A 2 3.56 -6.87 13.63
CA LYS A 2 3.79 -6.44 12.26
C LYS A 2 2.47 -6.07 11.59
N ILE A 3 2.37 -4.86 11.05
CA ILE A 3 1.16 -4.39 10.36
C ILE A 3 1.53 -3.94 8.94
N LEU A 4 0.82 -4.45 7.95
CA LEU A 4 0.98 -4.08 6.55
C LEU A 4 -0.24 -3.28 6.06
N SER A 5 -0.10 -1.95 5.94
CA SER A 5 -1.17 -1.15 5.35
C SER A 5 -1.12 -1.21 3.81
N VAL A 6 -2.23 -1.59 3.17
CA VAL A 6 -2.35 -1.71 1.71
C VAL A 6 -3.37 -0.69 1.16
N PHE A 7 -2.99 0.10 0.16
CA PHE A 7 -3.90 1.03 -0.55
C PHE A 7 -3.42 1.37 -1.96
N GLY A 8 -4.31 1.80 -2.85
CA GLY A 8 -4.00 1.98 -4.28
C GLY A 8 -4.33 3.34 -4.86
N THR A 9 -5.24 4.07 -4.22
CA THR A 9 -5.83 5.29 -4.77
C THR A 9 -5.58 6.52 -3.90
N ARG A 10 -5.76 7.71 -4.48
CA ARG A 10 -5.64 8.99 -3.76
C ARG A 10 -6.60 9.10 -2.55
N PRO A 11 -7.92 8.81 -2.67
CA PRO A 11 -8.82 8.91 -1.52
C PRO A 11 -8.46 7.97 -0.38
N GLU A 12 -7.97 6.76 -0.69
CA GLU A 12 -7.48 5.83 0.32
C GLU A 12 -6.23 6.36 1.00
N ALA A 13 -5.24 6.84 0.24
CA ALA A 13 -4.01 7.38 0.79
C ALA A 13 -4.26 8.57 1.74
N VAL A 14 -5.20 9.46 1.40
CA VAL A 14 -5.58 10.59 2.28
C VAL A 14 -6.16 10.09 3.61
N LYS A 15 -6.98 9.04 3.58
CA LYS A 15 -7.60 8.44 4.77
C LYS A 15 -6.61 7.62 5.60
N MET A 16 -5.69 6.92 4.94
CA MET A 16 -4.72 6.04 5.58
C MET A 16 -3.51 6.79 6.14
N ALA A 17 -3.16 7.96 5.60
CA ALA A 17 -1.97 8.69 6.01
C ALA A 17 -1.87 8.96 7.53
N PRO A 18 -2.94 9.41 8.24
CA PRO A 18 -2.88 9.57 9.69
C PRO A 18 -2.63 8.26 10.44
N ILE A 19 -3.22 7.15 9.96
CA ILE A 19 -3.11 5.83 10.59
C ILE A 19 -1.68 5.30 10.43
N VAL A 20 -1.14 5.32 9.21
CA VAL A 20 0.24 4.89 8.91
C VAL A 20 1.25 5.66 9.77
N ARG A 21 1.09 6.98 9.89
CA ARG A 21 1.98 7.81 10.73
C ARG A 21 1.88 7.46 12.20
N LEU A 22 0.68 7.17 12.71
CA LEU A 22 0.51 6.74 14.10
C LEU A 22 1.17 5.38 14.34
N LEU A 23 0.93 4.41 13.46
CA LEU A 23 1.50 3.06 13.55
C LEU A 23 3.02 3.07 13.50
N ALA A 24 3.62 3.88 12.62
CA ALA A 24 5.07 4.04 12.51
C ALA A 24 5.73 4.60 13.78
N ASN A 25 4.99 5.35 14.60
CA ASN A 25 5.48 5.92 15.86
C ASN A 25 5.04 5.12 17.10
N THR A 26 4.35 3.99 16.93
CA THR A 26 3.85 3.19 18.04
C THR A 26 4.89 2.16 18.48
N ALA A 27 5.29 2.23 19.75
CA ALA A 27 6.27 1.29 20.31
C ALA A 27 5.78 -0.17 20.20
N GLY A 28 6.67 -1.06 19.75
CA GLY A 28 6.36 -2.49 19.55
C GLY A 28 5.58 -2.81 18.26
N VAL A 29 5.30 -1.81 17.41
CA VAL A 29 4.71 -2.00 16.08
C VAL A 29 5.79 -1.84 15.01
N GLU A 30 5.91 -2.84 14.13
CA GLU A 30 6.63 -2.71 12.87
C GLU A 30 5.60 -2.45 11.78
N SER A 31 5.49 -1.19 11.33
CA SER A 31 4.51 -0.77 10.32
C SER A 31 5.16 -0.66 8.95
N ARG A 32 4.64 -1.39 7.96
CA ARG A 32 5.03 -1.25 6.55
C ARG A 32 3.83 -0.85 5.71
N VAL A 33 4.13 -0.21 4.58
CA VAL A 33 3.14 0.29 3.62
C VAL A 33 3.38 -0.39 2.28
N CYS A 34 2.33 -0.98 1.72
CA CYS A 34 2.32 -1.49 0.36
C CYS A 34 1.33 -0.67 -0.47
N VAL A 35 1.77 -0.17 -1.61
CA VAL A 35 0.89 0.53 -2.54
C VAL A 35 0.67 -0.26 -3.82
N THR A 36 -0.59 -0.36 -4.25
CA THR A 36 -0.93 -1.04 -5.52
C THR A 36 -0.87 -0.11 -6.74
N ALA A 37 -0.82 1.21 -6.50
CA ALA A 37 -0.71 2.26 -7.50
C ALA A 37 -1.78 2.25 -8.61
N GLN A 38 -3.06 2.09 -8.22
CA GLN A 38 -4.22 2.18 -9.12
C GLN A 38 -4.37 3.54 -9.84
N HIS A 39 -3.83 4.62 -9.25
CA HIS A 39 -3.73 5.93 -9.89
C HIS A 39 -2.40 6.59 -9.52
N ARG A 40 -1.29 6.10 -10.08
CA ARG A 40 0.10 6.45 -9.71
C ARG A 40 0.35 7.94 -9.47
N GLN A 41 0.11 8.77 -10.48
CA GLN A 41 0.37 10.22 -10.40
C GLN A 41 -0.39 10.92 -9.26
N MET A 42 -1.64 10.51 -9.03
CA MET A 42 -2.48 11.10 -7.97
C MET A 42 -2.12 10.57 -6.59
N LEU A 43 -1.66 9.32 -6.51
CA LEU A 43 -1.19 8.70 -5.29
C LEU A 43 0.12 9.35 -4.82
N ASP A 44 1.08 9.55 -5.73
CA ASP A 44 2.39 10.13 -5.42
C ASP A 44 2.27 11.54 -4.81
N GLN A 45 1.30 12.34 -5.25
CA GLN A 45 1.02 13.65 -4.65
C GLN A 45 0.68 13.54 -3.16
N VAL A 46 -0.10 12.54 -2.77
CA VAL A 46 -0.50 12.32 -1.38
C VAL A 46 0.65 11.75 -0.56
N LEU A 47 1.35 10.75 -1.10
CA LEU A 47 2.52 10.17 -0.43
C LEU A 47 3.57 11.23 -0.11
N ASN A 48 3.86 12.12 -1.06
CA ASN A 48 4.78 13.24 -0.86
C ASN A 48 4.26 14.25 0.15
N LEU A 49 2.96 14.61 0.10
CA LEU A 49 2.35 15.55 1.05
C LEU A 49 2.44 15.07 2.50
N PHE A 50 2.31 13.77 2.73
CA PHE A 50 2.34 13.18 4.07
C PHE A 50 3.70 12.55 4.43
N GLU A 51 4.72 12.72 3.57
CA GLU A 51 6.06 12.15 3.73
C GLU A 51 6.06 10.63 3.94
N ILE A 52 5.11 9.93 3.32
CA ILE A 52 4.99 8.48 3.40
C ILE A 52 5.81 7.84 2.29
N ARG A 53 6.83 7.08 2.67
CA ARG A 53 7.58 6.23 1.74
C ARG A 53 6.99 4.82 1.77
N PRO A 54 6.41 4.32 0.66
CA PRO A 54 5.97 2.94 0.59
C PRO A 54 7.18 2.01 0.71
N HIS A 55 7.00 0.91 1.44
CA HIS A 55 8.00 -0.15 1.55
C HIS A 55 7.90 -1.11 0.37
N TYR A 56 6.68 -1.26 -0.16
CA TYR A 56 6.38 -2.06 -1.34
C TYR A 56 5.53 -1.22 -2.29
N ASP A 57 5.87 -1.26 -3.57
CA ASP A 57 5.15 -0.59 -4.63
C ASP A 57 4.95 -1.61 -5.75
N LEU A 58 3.69 -2.02 -5.95
CA LEU A 58 3.36 -3.10 -6.88
C LEU A 58 3.18 -2.59 -8.32
N ASP A 59 3.00 -1.27 -8.51
CA ASP A 59 2.87 -0.62 -9.82
C ASP A 59 1.96 -1.38 -10.81
N LEU A 60 0.74 -1.72 -10.38
CA LEU A 60 -0.08 -2.73 -11.07
C LEU A 60 -0.94 -2.21 -12.22
N MET A 61 -1.10 -0.89 -12.34
CA MET A 61 -1.97 -0.32 -13.37
C MET A 61 -1.39 -0.45 -14.75
N ARG A 62 -2.25 -0.88 -15.67
CA ARG A 62 -1.97 -0.96 -17.09
C ARG A 62 -3.18 -0.46 -17.87
N ASP A 63 -2.92 0.07 -19.05
CA ASP A 63 -3.98 0.48 -19.98
C ASP A 63 -4.83 -0.74 -20.38
N ASP A 64 -6.12 -0.50 -20.61
CA ASP A 64 -7.12 -1.50 -21.04
C ASP A 64 -7.25 -2.77 -20.16
N GLN A 65 -6.88 -2.66 -18.88
CA GLN A 65 -7.02 -3.75 -17.92
C GLN A 65 -8.46 -3.89 -17.42
N SER A 66 -9.01 -5.11 -17.47
CA SER A 66 -10.30 -5.43 -16.84
C SER A 66 -10.18 -5.53 -15.31
N LEU A 67 -11.31 -5.35 -14.60
CA LEU A 67 -11.36 -5.52 -13.14
C LEU A 67 -10.92 -6.91 -12.68
N ALA A 68 -11.21 -7.95 -13.46
CA ALA A 68 -10.79 -9.32 -13.17
C ALA A 68 -9.27 -9.48 -13.25
N GLN A 69 -8.65 -8.92 -14.30
CA GLN A 69 -7.19 -8.90 -14.44
C GLN A 69 -6.52 -8.08 -13.34
N LEU A 70 -7.08 -6.93 -12.98
CA LEU A 70 -6.57 -6.11 -11.88
C LEU A 70 -6.62 -6.87 -10.55
N SER A 71 -7.77 -7.48 -10.25
CA SER A 71 -7.95 -8.28 -9.02
C SER A 71 -6.94 -9.42 -8.96
N ALA A 72 -6.78 -10.19 -10.04
CA ALA A 72 -5.81 -11.27 -10.12
C ALA A 72 -4.37 -10.76 -9.90
N ASN A 73 -4.00 -9.68 -10.59
CA ASN A 73 -2.67 -9.08 -10.45
C ASN A 73 -2.40 -8.61 -9.01
N ILE A 74 -3.38 -8.03 -8.31
CA ILE A 74 -3.23 -7.65 -6.91
C ILE A 74 -2.85 -8.86 -6.06
N PHE A 75 -3.59 -9.97 -6.16
CA PHE A 75 -3.28 -11.16 -5.37
C PHE A 75 -1.90 -11.74 -5.73
N THR A 76 -1.59 -11.88 -7.02
CA THR A 76 -0.30 -12.44 -7.47
C THR A 76 0.90 -11.62 -7.01
N HIS A 77 0.79 -10.29 -6.94
CA HIS A 77 1.92 -9.44 -6.54
C HIS A 77 1.93 -9.12 -5.04
N LEU A 78 0.81 -9.25 -4.34
CA LEU A 78 0.74 -9.09 -2.89
C LEU A 78 1.24 -10.32 -2.14
N ASP A 79 1.06 -11.52 -2.70
CA ASP A 79 1.51 -12.79 -2.12
C ASP A 79 2.99 -12.78 -1.69
N PRO A 80 3.97 -12.45 -2.56
CA PRO A 80 5.38 -12.39 -2.15
C PRO A 80 5.67 -11.31 -1.10
N VAL A 81 4.88 -10.22 -1.05
CA VAL A 81 5.02 -9.18 -0.02
C VAL A 81 4.58 -9.71 1.35
N ILE A 82 3.48 -10.46 1.40
CA ILE A 82 2.99 -11.09 2.62
C ILE A 82 3.96 -12.17 3.09
N GLU A 83 4.51 -12.97 2.18
CA GLU A 83 5.52 -14.00 2.51
C GLU A 83 6.83 -13.42 3.04
N ASP A 84 7.31 -12.32 2.45
CA ASP A 84 8.51 -11.61 2.90
C ASP A 84 8.30 -10.99 4.29
N PHE A 85 7.26 -10.18 4.43
CA PHE A 85 7.05 -9.39 5.64
C PHE A 85 6.49 -10.21 6.80
N ARG A 86 5.60 -11.16 6.50
CA ARG A 86 4.78 -11.96 7.44
C ARG A 86 4.07 -11.06 8.46
N PRO A 87 3.12 -10.22 8.02
CA PRO A 87 2.37 -9.35 8.91
C PRO A 87 1.44 -10.16 9.84
N ASP A 88 1.25 -9.66 11.06
CA ASP A 88 0.22 -10.16 11.97
C ASP A 88 -1.17 -9.63 11.55
N TRP A 89 -1.21 -8.43 10.95
CA TRP A 89 -2.42 -7.76 10.46
C TRP A 89 -2.17 -7.06 9.11
N VAL A 90 -3.18 -7.09 8.25
CA VAL A 90 -3.25 -6.33 6.98
C VAL A 90 -4.40 -5.34 7.07
#